data_AF-A0A0M3J8I9-F1
#
_entry.id   AF-A0A0M3J8I9-F1
#
_cell.length_a   1.000
_cell.length_b   1.000
_cell.length_c   1.000
_cell.angle_alpha   90.00
_cell.angle_beta   90.00
_cell.angle_gamma   90.00
#
_symmetry.space_group_name_H-M   'P 1'
#
loop_
_entity.id
_entity.type
_entity.pdbx_description
1 polymer ?
#
loop_
_entity_poly.entity_id
_entity_poly.type
_entity_poly.pdbx_seq_one_letter_code
_entity_poly.pdbx_strand_id
1 'polypeptide(L)'
;MATGNSVLNCTNSHLANTRDLCAFVIVSDKSLGSGLRRISAVTGADAERVVQKGNDLRERISKLNHSNDSFDRDSASIEKELKSSIVPLLYRGELYGSLKHLKKEAQSLRKKLRRRKAATIGNDNNNGNDDTRRNA
;
A
#
# COMPACT_ATOMS: atom_id res chain seq x y z
N MET A 1 -17.82 17.82 -35.53
CA MET A 1 -17.95 18.99 -34.63
C MET A 1 -18.17 18.46 -33.23
N ALA A 2 -17.30 18.76 -32.27
CA ALA A 2 -17.51 18.35 -30.88
C ALA A 2 -18.58 19.26 -30.28
N THR A 3 -19.79 18.75 -30.09
CA THR A 3 -20.83 19.46 -29.35
C THR A 3 -20.49 19.37 -27.87
N GLY A 4 -20.22 20.52 -27.23
CA GLY A 4 -20.08 20.55 -25.77
C GLY A 4 -21.42 20.17 -25.14
N ASN A 5 -21.47 19.02 -24.48
CA ASN A 5 -22.72 18.47 -23.93
C ASN A 5 -23.14 19.11 -22.59
N SER A 6 -22.48 20.20 -22.17
CA SER A 6 -22.76 20.89 -20.91
C SER A 6 -22.50 22.39 -21.09
N VAL A 7 -23.51 23.20 -20.81
CA VAL A 7 -23.45 24.67 -20.87
C VAL A 7 -23.63 25.20 -19.46
N LEU A 8 -22.71 26.06 -19.03
CA LEU A 8 -22.70 26.64 -17.69
C LEU A 8 -22.29 28.10 -17.81
N ASN A 9 -22.84 28.94 -16.93
CA ASN A 9 -22.51 30.36 -16.89
C ASN A 9 -21.30 30.56 -15.98
N CYS A 10 -20.16 30.92 -16.54
CA CYS A 10 -18.89 31.00 -15.85
C CYS A 10 -18.15 32.28 -16.23
N THR A 11 -17.54 32.91 -15.23
CA THR A 11 -16.79 34.17 -15.37
C THR A 11 -15.28 33.97 -15.54
N ASN A 12 -14.84 32.71 -15.64
CA ASN A 12 -13.43 32.35 -15.71
C ASN A 12 -12.99 32.10 -17.16
N SER A 13 -11.67 32.06 -17.38
CA SER A 13 -11.11 31.68 -18.68
C SER A 13 -11.22 30.18 -18.91
N HIS A 14 -11.52 29.80 -20.16
CA HIS A 14 -11.66 28.41 -20.58
C HIS A 14 -10.61 28.06 -21.63
N LEU A 15 -10.30 26.76 -21.71
CA LEU A 15 -9.52 26.22 -22.81
C LEU A 15 -10.37 26.13 -24.07
N ALA A 16 -9.75 26.31 -25.23
CA ALA A 16 -10.42 26.18 -26.52
C ALA A 16 -10.83 24.73 -26.81
N ASN A 17 -10.05 23.75 -26.34
CA ASN A 17 -10.33 22.33 -26.49
C ASN A 17 -10.03 21.55 -25.19
N THR A 18 -10.84 20.53 -24.89
CA THR A 18 -10.64 19.68 -23.70
C THR A 18 -9.37 18.87 -23.75
N ARG A 19 -8.83 18.56 -24.94
CA ARG A 19 -7.53 17.87 -25.05
C ARG A 19 -6.38 18.68 -24.44
N ASP A 20 -6.51 20.00 -24.40
CA ASP A 20 -5.47 20.91 -23.90
C ASP A 20 -5.36 20.84 -22.36
N LEU A 21 -6.31 20.19 -21.67
CA LEU A 21 -6.20 19.83 -20.25
C LEU A 21 -5.17 18.72 -19.98
N CYS A 22 -4.79 17.97 -21.03
CA CYS A 22 -3.93 16.80 -20.94
C CYS A 22 -4.45 15.76 -19.92
N ALA A 23 -3.59 15.24 -19.05
CA ALA A 23 -3.95 14.24 -18.05
C ALA A 23 -4.95 14.80 -17.02
N PHE A 24 -5.86 13.96 -16.54
CA PHE A 24 -6.83 14.28 -15.49
C PHE A 24 -6.90 13.10 -14.51
N VAL A 25 -6.68 13.35 -13.22
CA VAL A 25 -6.60 12.29 -12.20
C VAL A 25 -7.39 12.68 -10.97
N ILE A 26 -8.33 11.82 -10.57
CA ILE A 26 -9.05 11.93 -9.30
C ILE A 26 -8.14 11.46 -8.17
N VAL A 27 -7.99 12.29 -7.13
CA VAL A 27 -7.10 12.03 -5.99
C VAL A 27 -7.86 11.82 -4.68
N SER A 28 -9.09 12.31 -4.58
CA SER A 28 -9.95 12.06 -3.42
C SER A 28 -11.42 12.15 -3.75
N ASP A 29 -12.21 11.36 -3.03
CA ASP A 29 -13.66 11.40 -3.03
C ASP A 29 -14.15 11.26 -1.59
N LYS A 30 -14.78 12.32 -1.07
CA LYS A 30 -15.14 12.44 0.35
C LYS A 30 -16.63 12.73 0.49
N SER A 31 -17.34 11.94 1.30
CA SER A 31 -18.70 12.30 1.73
C SER A 31 -18.62 13.49 2.70
N LEU A 32 -19.47 14.48 2.48
CA LEU A 32 -19.67 15.61 3.39
C LEU A 32 -20.95 15.45 4.25
N GLY A 33 -21.67 14.33 4.08
CA GLY A 33 -22.97 14.08 4.71
C GLY A 33 -24.16 14.46 3.81
N SER A 34 -25.37 14.03 4.20
CA SER A 34 -26.64 14.40 3.53
C SER A 34 -26.66 14.23 2.01
N GLY A 35 -26.04 13.18 1.48
CA GLY A 35 -25.94 12.91 0.04
C GLY A 35 -24.92 13.77 -0.71
N LEU A 36 -24.20 14.68 -0.05
CA LEU A 36 -23.20 15.55 -0.64
C LEU A 36 -21.81 14.89 -0.65
N ARG A 37 -21.09 15.02 -1.77
CA ARG A 37 -19.73 14.47 -1.95
C ARG A 37 -18.80 15.50 -2.57
N ARG A 38 -17.54 15.52 -2.12
CA ARG A 38 -16.46 16.34 -2.66
C ARG A 38 -15.47 15.46 -3.40
N ILE A 39 -15.39 15.67 -4.70
CA ILE A 39 -14.39 15.06 -5.57
C ILE A 39 -13.26 16.07 -5.76
N SER A 40 -12.01 15.64 -5.58
CA SER A 40 -10.82 16.44 -5.86
C SER A 40 -10.00 15.74 -6.92
N ALA A 41 -9.56 16.50 -7.92
CA ALA A 41 -8.79 16.02 -9.05
C ALA A 41 -7.69 17.04 -9.39
N VAL A 42 -6.65 16.56 -10.08
CA VAL A 42 -5.55 17.36 -10.62
C VAL A 42 -5.48 17.15 -12.13
N THR A 43 -4.92 18.12 -12.85
CA THR A 43 -4.81 18.09 -14.33
C THR A 43 -3.39 18.38 -14.82
N GLY A 44 -3.13 18.16 -16.10
CA GLY A 44 -1.87 18.49 -16.75
C GLY A 44 -0.66 17.80 -16.12
N ALA A 45 0.45 18.54 -16.01
CA ALA A 45 1.70 18.01 -15.46
C ALA A 45 1.58 17.55 -14.00
N ASP A 46 0.68 18.14 -13.20
CA ASP A 46 0.42 17.66 -11.83
C ASP A 46 -0.22 16.28 -11.82
N ALA A 47 -1.15 16.02 -12.74
CA ALA A 47 -1.75 14.70 -12.88
C ALA A 47 -0.72 13.63 -13.27
N GLU A 48 0.19 13.96 -14.19
CA GLU A 48 1.30 13.07 -14.58
C GLU A 48 2.23 12.77 -13.39
N ARG A 49 2.62 13.79 -12.62
CA ARG A 49 3.43 13.62 -11.40
C ARG A 49 2.75 12.70 -10.38
N VAL A 50 1.44 12.86 -10.19
CA VAL A 50 0.65 12.04 -9.27
C VAL A 50 0.60 10.58 -9.73
N VAL A 51 0.42 10.32 -11.02
CA VAL A 51 0.45 8.96 -11.59
C VAL A 51 1.82 8.34 -11.39
N GLN A 52 2.89 9.07 -11.73
CA GLN A 52 4.26 8.58 -11.56
C GLN A 52 4.53 8.21 -10.10
N LYS A 53 4.14 9.07 -9.15
CA LYS A 53 4.30 8.80 -7.72
C LYS A 53 3.60 7.52 -7.28
N GLY A 54 2.40 7.28 -7.82
CA GLY A 54 1.65 6.04 -7.58
C GLY A 54 2.37 4.81 -8.13
N ASN A 55 2.93 4.89 -9.34
CA ASN A 55 3.71 3.82 -9.95
C ASN A 55 4.99 3.51 -9.17
N ASP A 56 5.73 4.54 -8.72
CA ASP A 56 6.94 4.36 -7.92
C ASP A 56 6.64 3.62 -6.60
N LEU A 57 5.53 3.98 -5.94
CA LEU A 57 5.08 3.29 -4.73
C LEU A 57 4.67 1.84 -5.02
N ARG A 58 3.99 1.60 -6.14
CA ARG A 58 3.60 0.25 -6.58
C ARG A 58 4.82 -0.64 -6.79
N GLU A 59 5.84 -0.14 -7.48
CA GLU A 59 7.09 -0.85 -7.73
C GLU A 59 7.87 -1.12 -6.43
N ARG A 60 7.89 -0.15 -5.50
CA ARG A 60 8.52 -0.36 -4.20
C ARG A 60 7.80 -1.43 -3.37
N ILE A 61 6.47 -1.46 -3.41
CA ILE A 61 5.68 -2.51 -2.75
C ILE A 61 5.94 -3.88 -3.38
N SER A 62 6.04 -3.98 -4.71
CA SER A 62 6.30 -5.27 -5.37
C SER A 62 7.70 -5.82 -5.10
N LYS A 63 8.67 -4.96 -4.81
CA LYS A 63 10.03 -5.34 -4.40
C LYS A 63 10.15 -5.71 -2.92
N LEU A 64 9.12 -5.48 -2.08
CA LEU A 64 9.18 -5.85 -0.68
C LEU A 64 9.26 -7.37 -0.53
N ASN A 65 10.30 -7.82 0.17
CA ASN A 65 10.47 -9.23 0.48
C ASN A 65 10.21 -9.47 1.97
N HIS A 66 9.17 -10.24 2.29
CA HIS A 66 8.77 -10.57 3.67
C HIS A 66 9.80 -11.41 4.44
N SER A 67 10.79 -11.97 3.74
CA SER A 67 11.86 -12.79 4.32
C SER A 67 13.06 -11.95 4.76
N ASN A 68 13.11 -10.67 4.38
CA ASN A 68 14.19 -9.77 4.74
C ASN A 68 13.97 -9.18 6.14
N ASP A 69 15.03 -9.01 6.92
CA ASP A 69 14.97 -8.46 8.27
C ASP A 69 14.56 -6.97 8.26
N SER A 70 14.81 -6.26 7.16
CA SER A 70 14.40 -4.85 6.98
C SER A 70 12.91 -4.68 6.66
N PHE A 71 12.16 -5.77 6.39
CA PHE A 71 10.78 -5.70 5.89
C PHE A 71 9.85 -4.83 6.75
N ASP A 72 9.94 -4.91 8.07
CA ASP A 72 9.06 -4.12 8.96
C ASP A 72 9.36 -2.62 8.84
N ARG A 73 10.63 -2.25 8.72
CA ARG A 73 11.07 -0.86 8.57
C ARG A 73 10.65 -0.32 7.22
N ASP A 74 10.90 -1.08 6.15
CA ASP A 74 10.61 -0.66 4.78
C ASP A 74 9.10 -0.55 4.55
N SER A 75 8.33 -1.53 5.04
CA SER A 75 6.87 -1.52 4.94
C SER A 75 6.22 -0.42 5.78
N ALA A 76 6.79 -0.06 6.93
CA ALA A 76 6.34 1.09 7.73
C ALA A 76 6.66 2.42 7.05
N SER A 77 7.86 2.54 6.45
CA SER A 77 8.29 3.72 5.70
C SER A 77 7.37 3.97 4.49
N ILE A 78 7.10 2.94 3.69
CA ILE A 78 6.18 3.01 2.54
C ILE A 78 4.76 3.37 3.00
N GLU A 79 4.27 2.80 4.11
CA GLU A 79 2.95 3.13 4.64
C GLU A 79 2.85 4.62 5.05
N LYS A 80 3.89 5.14 5.70
CA LYS A 80 3.95 6.56 6.10
C LYS A 80 3.92 7.48 4.87
N GLU A 81 4.67 7.12 3.84
CA GLU A 81 4.72 7.87 2.59
C GLU A 81 3.39 7.80 1.81
N LEU A 82 2.73 6.65 1.78
CA LEU A 82 1.41 6.49 1.15
C LEU A 82 0.31 7.30 1.87
N LYS A 83 0.46 7.53 3.18
CA LYS A 83 -0.43 8.39 3.97
C LYS A 83 -0.26 9.87 3.62
N SER A 84 0.97 10.35 3.44
CA SER A 84 1.23 11.78 3.16
C SER A 84 1.19 12.15 1.69
N SER A 85 1.40 11.20 0.77
CA SER A 85 1.44 11.47 -0.66
C SER A 85 0.06 11.64 -1.29
N ILE A 86 0.02 12.43 -2.37
CA ILE A 86 -1.11 12.49 -3.29
C ILE A 86 -0.84 11.45 -4.38
N VAL A 87 -1.73 10.47 -4.49
CA VAL A 87 -1.68 9.40 -5.49
C VAL A 87 -3.08 9.26 -6.12
N PRO A 88 -3.21 8.60 -7.28
CA PRO A 88 -4.52 8.35 -7.87
C PRO A 88 -5.43 7.61 -6.88
N LEU A 89 -6.70 8.01 -6.83
CA LEU A 89 -7.67 7.47 -5.86
C LEU A 89 -7.78 5.94 -5.95
N LEU A 90 -7.80 5.40 -7.17
CA LEU A 90 -7.86 3.95 -7.41
C LEU A 90 -6.59 3.25 -6.90
N TYR A 91 -5.42 3.82 -7.16
CA TYR A 91 -4.14 3.23 -6.74
C TYR A 91 -4.04 3.20 -5.23
N ARG A 92 -4.57 4.20 -4.54
CA ARG A 92 -4.54 4.24 -3.07
C ARG A 92 -5.14 2.97 -2.45
N GLY A 93 -6.32 2.55 -2.91
CA GLY A 93 -6.98 1.34 -2.42
C GLY A 93 -6.16 0.08 -2.69
N GLU A 94 -5.65 -0.06 -3.92
CA GLU A 94 -4.82 -1.18 -4.35
C GLU A 94 -3.53 -1.28 -3.53
N LEU A 95 -2.78 -0.18 -3.39
CA LEU A 95 -1.50 -0.12 -2.67
C LEU A 95 -1.67 -0.47 -1.19
N TYR A 96 -2.71 0.07 -0.52
CA TYR A 96 -3.02 -0.32 0.86
C TYR A 96 -3.40 -1.80 0.97
N GLY A 97 -4.16 -2.32 0.00
CA GLY A 97 -4.53 -3.73 -0.07
C GLY A 97 -3.31 -4.64 -0.18
N SER A 98 -2.43 -4.37 -1.14
CA SER A 98 -1.19 -5.13 -1.37
C SER A 98 -0.26 -5.08 -0.15
N LEU A 99 -0.04 -3.91 0.43
CA LEU A 99 0.81 -3.76 1.61
C LEU A 99 0.26 -4.51 2.82
N LYS A 100 -1.07 -4.47 3.03
CA LYS A 100 -1.75 -5.22 4.10
C LYS A 100 -1.62 -6.73 3.90
N HIS A 101 -1.72 -7.20 2.66
CA HIS A 101 -1.55 -8.62 2.33
C HIS A 101 -0.14 -9.10 2.68
N LEU A 102 0.89 -8.40 2.17
CA LEU A 102 2.30 -8.72 2.44
C LEU A 102 2.62 -8.74 3.94
N LYS A 103 2.10 -7.77 4.71
CA LYS A 103 2.27 -7.74 6.18
C LYS A 103 1.65 -8.95 6.86
N LYS A 104 0.46 -9.40 6.42
CA LYS A 104 -0.19 -10.62 6.95
C LYS A 104 0.61 -11.88 6.64
N GLU A 105 1.13 -11.99 5.41
CA GLU A 105 1.97 -13.13 5.02
C GLU A 105 3.23 -13.20 5.86
N ALA A 106 3.95 -12.07 6.01
CA ALA A 106 5.13 -11.97 6.86
C ALA A 106 4.85 -12.40 8.31
N GLN A 107 3.73 -11.93 8.88
CA GLN A 107 3.30 -12.31 10.24
C GLN A 107 3.03 -13.82 10.35
N SER A 108 2.35 -14.40 9.36
CA SER A 108 2.03 -15.83 9.33
C SER A 108 3.28 -16.71 9.27
N LEU A 109 4.27 -16.32 8.45
CA LEU A 109 5.55 -17.02 8.31
C LEU A 109 6.36 -16.97 9.59
N ARG A 110 6.44 -15.79 10.22
CA ARG A 110 7.11 -15.62 11.53
C ARG A 110 6.47 -16.47 12.63
N LYS A 111 5.13 -16.54 12.67
CA LYS A 111 4.40 -17.42 13.61
C LYS A 111 4.72 -18.90 13.36
N LYS A 112 4.76 -19.34 12.10
CA LYS A 112 5.16 -20.70 11.72
C LYS A 112 6.61 -21.00 12.14
N LEU A 113 7.54 -20.08 11.88
CA LEU A 113 8.94 -20.23 12.25
C LEU A 113 9.12 -20.33 13.77
N ARG A 114 8.43 -19.49 14.55
CA ARG A 114 8.48 -19.52 16.01
C ARG A 114 7.95 -20.85 16.57
N ARG A 115 6.87 -21.40 16.01
CA ARG A 115 6.33 -22.71 16.39
C ARG A 115 7.30 -23.85 16.08
N ARG A 116 7.95 -23.83 14.91
CA ARG A 116 8.97 -24.84 14.55
C ARG A 116 10.17 -24.79 15.48
N LYS A 117 10.71 -23.60 15.78
CA LYS A 117 11.83 -23.45 16.73
C LYS A 117 11.49 -23.99 18.13
N ALA A 118 10.28 -23.72 18.62
CA ALA A 118 9.83 -24.23 19.92
C ALA A 118 9.69 -25.77 19.96
N ALA A 119 9.27 -26.40 18.85
CA ALA A 119 9.18 -27.85 18.74
C ALA A 119 10.56 -28.55 18.71
N THR A 120 11.58 -27.92 18.11
CA THR A 120 12.94 -28.48 18.07
C THR A 120 13.65 -28.38 19.43
N ILE A 121 13.54 -27.24 20.13
CA ILE A 121 14.20 -27.02 21.43
C ILE A 121 13.65 -27.92 22.55
N GLY A 122 12.39 -28.38 22.44
CA GLY A 122 11.79 -29.28 23.43
C GLY A 122 12.30 -30.73 23.40
N ASN A 123 12.98 -31.16 22.34
CA ASN A 123 13.39 -32.56 22.16
C ASN A 123 14.79 -32.87 22.69
N ASP A 124 15.66 -31.86 22.86
CA ASP A 124 17.07 -32.07 23.23
C ASP A 124 17.30 -32.23 24.75
N ASN A 125 16.31 -31.87 25.58
CA ASN A 125 16.47 -31.85 27.05
C ASN A 125 16.11 -33.17 27.75
N ASN A 126 15.79 -34.25 27.02
CA ASN A 126 15.26 -35.50 27.61
C ASN A 126 16.18 -36.73 27.44
N ASN A 127 17.45 -36.55 27.05
CA ASN A 127 18.37 -37.67 26.74
C ASN A 127 19.62 -37.73 27.66
N GLY A 128 19.52 -37.26 28.90
CA GLY A 128 20.70 -37.04 29.75
C GLY A 128 20.60 -37.55 31.19
N ASN A 129 19.76 -38.53 31.51
CA ASN A 129 19.72 -39.02 32.90
C ASN A 129 19.27 -40.49 33.02
N ASP A 130 20.10 -41.43 32.59
CA ASP A 130 19.96 -42.83 32.99
C ASP A 130 21.30 -43.59 32.90
N ASP A 131 22.24 -43.34 33.82
CA ASP A 131 23.47 -44.16 33.90
C ASP A 131 24.26 -44.06 35.24
N THR A 132 23.60 -44.00 36.40
CA THR A 132 24.31 -44.07 37.71
C THR A 132 23.69 -44.99 38.76
N ARG A 133 22.96 -46.04 38.36
CA ARG A 133 22.48 -47.09 39.30
C ARG A 133 22.96 -48.48 38.93
N ARG A 134 24.28 -48.70 38.88
CA ARG A 134 24.88 -50.03 39.03
C ARG A 134 26.18 -49.90 39.82
N ASN A 135 26.30 -50.69 40.89
CA ASN A 135 27.42 -50.87 41.82
C ASN A 135 27.54 -49.88 42.98
N ALA A 136 26.91 -50.24 44.11
CA ALA A 136 27.59 -50.57 45.37
C ALA A 136 26.56 -51.07 46.40
#